data_AF-A0A3M8F0D5-F1
#
_entry.id   AF-A0A3M8F0D5-F1
#
_cell.length_a   1.000
_cell.length_b   1.000
_cell.length_c   1.000
_cell.angle_alpha   90.00
_cell.angle_beta   90.00
_cell.angle_gamma   90.00
#
_symmetry.space_group_name_H-M   'P 1'
#
loop_
_entity.id
_entity.type
_entity.pdbx_description
1 polymer ?
#
loop_
_entity_poly.entity_id
_entity_poly.type
_entity_poly.pdbx_seq_one_letter_code
_entity_poly.pdbx_strand_id
1 'polypeptide(L)'
;MTQRSHGWRLPVLVLALVLMAAAPRAAERNLGREISNEKNLCLLNGGDDCPQSKMTIIELIEGLKRELARGGAVYTPEELKKLQAKLEQYEFYYDRLMYGNTD
;
A
#
# COMPACT_ATOMS: atom_id res chain seq x y z
N MET A 1 -41.10 47.22 42.53
CA MET A 1 -40.65 47.00 43.92
C MET A 1 -39.58 45.91 43.87
N THR A 2 -38.30 46.29 43.71
CA THR A 2 -37.27 46.46 44.77
C THR A 2 -36.80 45.11 45.33
N GLN A 3 -35.52 44.78 45.52
CA GLN A 3 -34.20 45.35 45.20
C GLN A 3 -33.16 44.34 45.78
N ARG A 4 -31.94 44.30 45.22
CA ARG A 4 -30.65 43.91 45.85
C ARG A 4 -30.47 42.46 46.34
N SER A 5 -29.38 41.84 45.87
CA SER A 5 -28.10 41.88 46.62
C SER A 5 -26.92 41.28 45.83
N HIS A 6 -25.87 42.10 45.68
CA HIS A 6 -24.43 41.82 45.87
C HIS A 6 -23.91 40.44 45.41
N GLY A 7 -23.02 40.31 44.43
CA GLY A 7 -21.80 41.09 44.24
C GLY A 7 -20.64 40.43 44.98
N TRP A 8 -20.15 39.30 44.47
CA TRP A 8 -18.83 38.77 44.82
C TRP A 8 -18.00 38.55 43.56
N ARG A 9 -17.16 39.55 43.29
CA ARG A 9 -15.93 39.39 42.53
C ARG A 9 -14.89 38.85 43.50
N LEU A 10 -14.42 37.63 43.29
CA LEU A 10 -13.12 37.18 43.80
C LEU A 10 -12.25 36.76 42.60
N PRO A 11 -11.09 37.42 42.40
CA PRO A 11 -10.09 37.05 41.41
C PRO A 11 -9.08 36.04 42.01
N VAL A 12 -8.05 35.70 41.21
CA VAL A 12 -6.84 34.91 41.56
C VAL A 12 -7.04 33.40 41.33
N LEU A 13 -6.68 32.82 40.17
CA LEU A 13 -5.33 32.66 39.58
C LEU A 13 -4.46 31.70 40.41
N VAL A 14 -4.71 30.40 40.22
CA VAL A 14 -3.86 29.24 40.60
C VAL A 14 -4.25 28.16 39.57
N LEU A 15 -3.40 27.44 38.86
CA LEU A 15 -1.96 27.34 38.67
C LEU A 15 -1.89 26.29 37.55
N ALA A 16 -1.03 26.49 36.56
CA ALA A 16 -0.86 25.56 35.46
C ALA A 16 -0.63 24.13 35.95
N LEU A 17 -1.35 23.16 35.39
CA LEU A 17 -0.81 21.81 35.28
C LEU A 17 -1.12 21.24 33.89
N VAL A 18 -0.01 20.92 33.24
CA VAL A 18 0.17 20.38 31.90
C VAL A 18 -0.64 19.09 31.74
N LEU A 19 -1.82 19.18 31.13
CA LEU A 19 -2.43 18.01 30.50
C LEU A 19 -1.93 17.94 29.07
N MET A 20 -0.79 17.24 28.98
CA MET A 20 -0.42 16.33 27.90
C MET A 20 -1.12 16.60 26.58
N ALA A 21 -0.35 17.18 25.67
CA ALA A 21 -0.54 17.03 24.24
C ALA A 21 -0.63 15.53 23.90
N ALA A 22 -1.82 14.95 24.03
CA ALA A 22 -2.22 13.79 23.26
C ALA A 22 -2.50 14.31 21.84
N ALA A 23 -1.44 14.76 21.17
CA ALA A 23 -1.45 14.80 19.73
C ALA A 23 -1.78 13.37 19.29
N PRO A 24 -2.84 13.14 18.49
CA PRO A 24 -2.98 11.86 17.84
C PRO A 24 -1.76 11.70 16.93
N ARG A 25 -0.75 10.97 17.40
CA ARG A 25 0.25 10.30 16.57
C ARG A 25 -0.48 9.16 15.82
N ALA A 26 -1.39 9.57 14.95
CA ALA A 26 -2.05 8.73 13.95
C ALA A 26 -1.89 9.35 12.55
N ALA A 27 -0.98 10.31 12.40
CA ALA A 27 -0.29 10.53 11.15
C ALA A 27 0.99 9.66 11.17
N GLU A 28 1.39 9.14 10.02
CA GLU A 28 2.72 8.53 9.77
C GLU A 28 2.87 7.00 9.93
N ARG A 29 1.85 6.20 9.56
CA ARG A 29 2.08 4.84 8.98
C ARG A 29 1.26 4.55 7.72
N ASN A 30 0.95 5.58 6.94
CA ASN A 30 0.72 5.43 5.51
C ASN A 30 1.64 6.42 4.81
N LEU A 31 2.94 6.29 5.08
CA LEU A 31 3.99 6.74 4.17
C LEU A 31 3.59 6.22 2.79
N GLY A 32 3.35 7.17 1.88
CA GLY A 32 2.60 6.98 0.66
C GLY A 32 2.88 5.63 0.02
N ARG A 33 1.88 4.75 0.08
CA ARG A 33 1.57 3.98 -1.11
C ARG A 33 0.99 4.99 -2.08
N GLU A 34 1.87 5.81 -2.65
CA GLU A 34 1.62 6.41 -3.94
C GLU A 34 1.08 5.23 -4.76
N ILE A 35 -0.20 5.29 -5.12
CA ILE A 35 -0.70 4.43 -6.18
C ILE A 35 -0.02 5.01 -7.40
N SER A 36 1.28 4.74 -7.55
CA SER A 36 2.02 5.21 -8.68
C SER A 36 1.35 4.52 -9.85
N ASN A 37 0.74 5.33 -10.69
CA ASN A 37 0.13 4.85 -11.93
C ASN A 37 1.21 4.36 -12.91
N GLU A 38 2.47 4.39 -12.48
CA GLU A 38 3.57 3.78 -13.17
C GLU A 38 3.32 2.27 -13.35
N LYS A 39 3.57 1.86 -14.58
CA LYS A 39 3.55 0.47 -14.99
C LYS A 39 4.74 -0.22 -14.37
N ASN A 40 4.55 -1.44 -13.89
CA ASN A 40 5.67 -2.32 -13.60
C ASN A 40 6.27 -2.84 -14.92
N LEU A 41 7.14 -2.01 -15.52
CA LEU A 41 7.79 -2.31 -16.80
C LEU A 41 8.66 -3.57 -16.72
N CYS A 42 9.13 -3.93 -15.52
CA CYS A 42 9.90 -5.14 -15.32
C CYS A 42 9.09 -6.41 -15.52
N LEU A 43 7.91 -6.49 -14.91
CA LEU A 43 7.01 -7.62 -15.14
C LEU A 43 6.48 -7.63 -16.57
N LEU A 44 6.26 -6.46 -17.17
CA LEU A 44 5.73 -6.34 -18.53
C LEU A 44 6.74 -6.75 -19.61
N ASN A 45 7.99 -6.26 -19.52
CA ASN A 45 8.98 -6.42 -20.59
C ASN A 45 10.00 -7.53 -20.29
N GLY A 46 10.28 -7.85 -19.02
CA GLY A 46 11.21 -8.91 -18.62
C GLY A 46 12.61 -8.79 -19.22
N GLY A 47 13.24 -7.61 -19.10
CA GLY A 47 14.60 -7.35 -19.61
C GLY A 47 15.71 -7.54 -18.58
N ASP A 48 16.96 -7.55 -19.04
CA ASP A 48 18.18 -7.76 -18.24
C ASP A 48 18.40 -6.71 -17.13
N ASP A 49 17.90 -5.48 -17.31
CA ASP A 49 17.99 -4.39 -16.32
C ASP A 49 16.99 -4.51 -15.17
N CYS A 50 16.16 -5.55 -15.18
CA CYS A 50 15.22 -5.75 -14.11
C CYS A 50 15.84 -6.57 -12.99
N PRO A 51 15.73 -6.13 -11.73
CA PRO A 51 16.16 -6.92 -10.57
C PRO A 51 15.31 -8.19 -10.37
N GLN A 52 14.48 -8.57 -11.35
CA GLN A 52 13.74 -9.84 -11.41
C GLN A 52 14.66 -11.06 -11.27
N SER A 53 15.95 -10.96 -11.64
CA SER A 53 16.96 -11.99 -11.33
C SER A 53 17.11 -12.29 -9.84
N LYS A 54 16.56 -11.45 -8.95
CA LYS A 54 16.52 -11.67 -7.49
C LYS A 54 15.13 -12.04 -6.96
N MET A 55 14.08 -11.99 -7.78
CA MET A 55 12.73 -12.36 -7.35
C MET A 55 12.53 -13.86 -7.48
N THR A 56 11.94 -14.45 -6.47
CA THR A 56 11.48 -15.84 -6.51
C THR A 56 10.30 -15.99 -7.47
N ILE A 57 10.08 -17.22 -7.94
CA ILE A 57 8.93 -17.53 -8.81
C ILE A 57 7.57 -17.18 -8.17
N ILE A 58 7.45 -17.32 -6.85
CA ILE A 58 6.24 -16.97 -6.09
C ILE A 58 6.03 -15.45 -6.13
N GLU A 59 7.08 -14.66 -5.86
CA GLU A 59 7.02 -13.20 -5.91
C GLU A 59 6.67 -12.68 -7.31
N LEU A 60 7.14 -13.37 -8.36
CA LEU A 60 6.78 -13.06 -9.75
C LEU A 60 5.29 -13.31 -10.00
N ILE A 61 4.76 -14.47 -9.60
CA ILE A 61 3.34 -14.82 -9.73
C ILE A 61 2.46 -13.80 -9.00
N GLU A 62 2.79 -13.49 -7.74
CA GLU A 62 2.04 -12.51 -6.96
C GLU A 62 2.13 -11.10 -7.56
N GLY A 63 3.30 -10.71 -8.06
CA GLY A 63 3.50 -9.45 -8.77
C GLY A 63 2.60 -9.34 -9.99
N LEU A 64 2.57 -10.37 -10.83
CA LEU A 64 1.73 -10.41 -12.03
C LEU A 64 0.24 -10.35 -11.69
N LYS A 65 -0.20 -11.09 -10.66
CA LYS A 65 -1.59 -11.04 -10.17
C LYS A 65 -1.98 -9.63 -9.70
N ARG A 66 -1.07 -8.92 -9.02
CA ARG A 66 -1.29 -7.53 -8.60
C ARG A 66 -1.40 -6.57 -9.79
N GLU A 67 -0.53 -6.68 -10.80
CA GLU A 67 -0.61 -5.81 -11.98
C GLU A 67 -1.85 -6.10 -12.84
N LEU A 68 -2.23 -7.37 -13.00
CA LEU A 68 -3.46 -7.75 -13.69
C LEU A 68 -4.72 -7.21 -12.99
N ALA A 69 -4.72 -7.17 -11.65
CA ALA A 69 -5.81 -6.58 -10.87
C ALA A 69 -5.97 -5.07 -11.10
N ARG A 70 -4.90 -4.36 -11.52
CA ARG A 70 -4.99 -2.94 -11.93
C ARG A 70 -5.67 -2.79 -13.28
N GLY A 71 -5.59 -3.81 -14.14
CA GLY A 71 -6.38 -3.92 -15.36
C GLY A 71 -6.19 -2.76 -16.34
N GLY A 72 -7.27 -2.46 -17.08
CA GLY A 72 -7.30 -1.44 -18.13
C GLY A 72 -7.12 0.00 -17.65
N ALA A 73 -7.13 0.25 -16.33
CA ALA A 73 -6.88 1.57 -15.78
C ALA A 73 -5.42 2.01 -15.94
N VAL A 74 -4.51 1.05 -16.12
CA VAL A 74 -3.06 1.27 -16.16
C VAL A 74 -2.45 0.68 -17.44
N TYR A 75 -2.97 -0.46 -17.89
CA TYR A 75 -2.39 -1.23 -18.98
C TYR A 75 -3.31 -1.25 -20.20
N THR A 76 -2.71 -1.29 -21.38
CA THR A 76 -3.46 -1.54 -22.61
C THR A 76 -3.93 -3.01 -22.67
N PRO A 77 -4.94 -3.34 -23.48
CA PRO A 77 -5.36 -4.73 -23.67
C PRO A 77 -4.23 -5.67 -24.13
N GLU A 78 -3.29 -5.15 -24.93
CA GLU A 78 -2.14 -5.91 -25.42
C GLU A 78 -1.12 -6.16 -24.30
N GLU A 79 -0.89 -5.17 -23.43
CA GLU A 79 -0.02 -5.31 -22.26
C GLU A 79 -0.61 -6.30 -21.24
N LEU A 80 -1.92 -6.24 -21.00
CA LEU A 80 -2.61 -7.20 -20.13
C LEU A 80 -2.50 -8.63 -20.66
N LYS A 81 -2.61 -8.84 -21.99
CA LYS A 81 -2.37 -10.15 -22.60
C LYS A 81 -0.95 -10.65 -22.34
N LYS A 82 0.06 -9.77 -22.42
CA LYS A 82 1.46 -10.13 -22.11
C LYS A 82 1.64 -10.51 -20.64
N LEU A 83 1.06 -9.73 -19.73
CA LEU A 83 1.11 -10.03 -18.29
C LEU A 83 0.41 -11.35 -17.96
N GLN A 84 -0.73 -11.62 -18.59
CA GLN A 84 -1.47 -12.87 -18.44
C GLN A 84 -0.66 -14.08 -18.95
N ALA A 85 -0.09 -13.98 -20.14
CA ALA A 85 0.74 -15.06 -20.70
C ALA A 85 1.97 -15.35 -19.82
N LYS A 86 2.60 -14.32 -19.25
CA LYS A 86 3.69 -14.49 -18.28
C LYS A 86 3.22 -15.15 -16.99
N LEU A 87 2.04 -14.78 -16.48
CA LEU A 87 1.48 -15.39 -15.27
C LEU A 87 1.29 -16.89 -15.48
N GLU A 88 0.65 -17.28 -16.57
CA GLU A 88 0.42 -18.69 -16.94
C GLU A 88 1.74 -19.47 -17.06
N GLN A 89 2.76 -18.86 -17.69
CA GLN A 89 4.07 -19.47 -17.80
C GLN A 89 4.74 -19.71 -16.44
N TYR A 90 4.72 -18.73 -15.54
CA TYR A 90 5.32 -18.90 -14.22
C TYR A 90 4.51 -19.84 -13.33
N GLU A 91 3.19 -19.86 -13.42
CA GLU A 91 2.37 -20.85 -12.72
C GLU A 91 2.66 -22.27 -13.22
N PHE A 92 2.83 -22.46 -14.53
CA PHE A 92 3.26 -23.74 -15.10
C PHE A 92 4.65 -24.16 -14.60
N TYR A 93 5.62 -23.25 -14.57
CA TYR A 93 6.95 -23.54 -14.02
C TYR A 93 6.91 -23.85 -12.53
N TYR A 94 6.09 -23.13 -11.78
CA TYR A 94 5.91 -23.38 -10.35
C TYR A 94 5.31 -24.77 -10.11
N ASP A 95 4.27 -25.12 -10.85
CA ASP A 95 3.64 -26.44 -10.79
C ASP A 95 4.65 -27.56 -11.10
N ARG A 96 5.43 -27.40 -12.17
CA ARG A 96 6.49 -28.34 -12.54
C ARG A 96 7.59 -28.46 -11.49
N LEU A 97 7.97 -27.36 -10.83
CA LEU A 97 8.98 -27.37 -9.78
C LEU A 97 8.48 -28.04 -8.49
N MET A 98 7.19 -27.87 -8.16
CA MET A 98 6.60 -28.38 -6.93
C MET A 98 6.09 -29.82 -7.05
N TYR A 99 5.57 -30.20 -8.22
CA TYR A 99 4.86 -31.45 -8.44
C TYR A 99 5.42 -32.29 -9.59
N GLY A 100 6.28 -31.74 -10.46
CA GLY A 100 6.80 -32.40 -11.66
C GLY A 100 7.86 -33.48 -11.47
N ASN A 101 7.76 -34.26 -10.37
CA ASN A 101 8.61 -35.43 -10.08
C ASN A 101 7.78 -36.72 -9.92
N THR A 102 6.52 -36.72 -10.37
CA THR A 102 5.57 -37.85 -10.24
C THR A 102 5.30 -38.61 -11.54
N ASP A 103 6.23 -38.59 -12.49
CA ASP A 103 6.25 -39.51 -13.64
C ASP A 103 7.18 -40.71 -13.38
#